data_AF-K9KET7-F1
#
_entry.id   AF-K9KET7-F1
#
_cell.length_a   1.000
_cell.length_b   1.000
_cell.length_c   1.000
_cell.angle_alpha   90.00
_cell.angle_beta   90.00
_cell.angle_gamma   90.00
#
_symmetry.space_group_name_H-M   'P 1'
#
loop_
_entity.id
_entity.type
_entity.pdbx_description
1 polymer ?
#
loop_
_entity_poly.entity_id
_entity_poly.type
_entity_poly.pdbx_seq_one_letter_code
_entity_poly.pdbx_strand_id
1 'polypeptide(L)'
;LQSVDFEAVAITVKELVRYALAINPGNHSWLLIQADSYFAANQYSAALHYYLQAGAVCSDFFNKTVPPDVYTDQVIKRMIKCCSLLNCHTQVAILCQFLREIDYKTAFKSLQEQNSHDAMDSYYDYIWDVTILEYLTYLHHKRGETDKRQIAIKAIGQTELNASNPEEVLQLAAQRRKKKFLQAMAKLYF
;
A
#
# COMPACT_ATOMS: atom_id res chain seq x y z
N LEU A 1 -22.51 -18.25 28.51
CA LEU A 1 -21.82 -17.37 27.54
C LEU A 1 -22.79 -16.65 26.58
N GLN A 2 -24.11 -16.65 26.83
CA GLN A 2 -25.13 -16.11 25.92
C GLN A 2 -25.78 -14.82 26.48
N SER A 3 -24.99 -13.95 27.12
CA SER A 3 -25.48 -12.73 27.80
C SER A 3 -24.89 -11.42 27.24
N VAL A 4 -24.05 -11.49 26.20
CA VAL A 4 -23.42 -10.31 25.61
C VAL A 4 -24.01 -10.08 24.23
N ASP A 5 -24.53 -8.88 24.01
CA ASP A 5 -24.97 -8.41 22.70
C ASP A 5 -23.76 -7.87 21.92
N PHE A 6 -23.24 -8.68 21.02
CA PHE A 6 -22.09 -8.32 20.18
C PHE A 6 -22.38 -7.16 19.22
N GLU A 7 -23.64 -6.99 18.80
CA GLU A 7 -24.03 -5.92 17.89
C GLU A 7 -24.01 -4.57 18.63
N ALA A 8 -24.62 -4.53 19.82
CA ALA A 8 -24.56 -3.35 20.68
C ALA A 8 -23.12 -2.94 21.03
N VAL A 9 -22.24 -3.93 21.29
CA VAL A 9 -20.81 -3.66 21.52
C VAL A 9 -20.15 -3.07 20.26
N ALA A 10 -20.40 -3.63 19.08
CA ALA A 10 -19.82 -3.13 17.84
C ALA A 10 -20.26 -1.70 17.50
N ILE A 11 -21.55 -1.38 17.72
CA ILE A 11 -22.09 -0.02 17.55
C ILE A 11 -21.42 0.94 18.53
N THR A 12 -21.39 0.59 19.82
CA THR A 12 -20.81 1.43 20.87
C THR A 12 -19.33 1.72 20.59
N VAL A 13 -18.55 0.71 20.19
CA VAL A 13 -17.13 0.90 19.85
C VAL A 13 -16.96 1.85 18.66
N LYS A 14 -17.77 1.70 17.60
CA LYS A 14 -17.71 2.60 16.43
C LYS A 14 -18.04 4.05 16.82
N GLU A 15 -19.07 4.27 17.63
CA GLU A 15 -19.45 5.60 18.09
C GLU A 15 -18.37 6.25 18.97
N LEU A 16 -17.79 5.47 19.89
CA LEU A 16 -16.69 5.96 20.74
C LEU A 16 -15.45 6.34 19.94
N VAL A 17 -15.05 5.51 18.97
CA VAL A 17 -13.89 5.82 18.11
C VAL A 17 -14.17 7.08 17.27
N ARG A 18 -15.39 7.21 16.74
CA ARG A 18 -15.79 8.39 15.96
C ARG A 18 -15.78 9.67 16.80
N TYR A 19 -16.28 9.59 18.04
CA TYR A 19 -16.24 10.70 18.99
C TYR A 19 -14.80 11.06 19.38
N ALA A 20 -13.95 10.08 19.67
CA ALA A 20 -12.54 10.30 20.01
C ALA A 20 -11.80 10.98 18.85
N LEU A 21 -12.02 10.54 17.61
CA LEU A 21 -11.45 11.16 16.41
C LEU A 21 -11.99 12.57 16.15
N ALA A 22 -13.23 12.88 16.52
CA ALA A 22 -13.76 14.25 16.45
C ALA A 22 -13.04 15.20 17.42
N ILE A 23 -12.58 14.70 18.57
CA ILE A 23 -11.83 15.48 19.57
C ILE A 23 -10.36 15.62 19.17
N ASN A 24 -9.72 14.53 18.74
CA ASN A 24 -8.32 14.53 18.31
C ASN A 24 -8.15 13.68 17.03
N PRO A 25 -8.31 14.30 15.85
CA PRO A 25 -8.12 13.62 14.56
C PRO A 25 -6.69 13.16 14.32
N GLY A 26 -5.71 13.71 15.07
CA GLY A 26 -4.28 13.42 14.92
C GLY A 26 -3.80 12.22 15.73
N ASN A 27 -4.68 11.40 16.30
CA ASN A 27 -4.27 10.19 17.01
C ASN A 27 -4.19 8.99 16.04
N HIS A 28 -2.98 8.60 15.63
CA HIS A 28 -2.77 7.50 14.69
C HIS A 28 -3.35 6.17 15.20
N SER A 29 -3.33 5.90 16.51
CA SER A 29 -3.86 4.66 17.07
C SER A 29 -5.38 4.56 16.89
N TRP A 30 -6.10 5.68 17.07
CA TRP A 30 -7.55 5.71 16.83
C TRP A 30 -7.90 5.63 15.34
N LEU A 31 -7.09 6.24 14.48
CA LEU A 31 -7.22 6.10 13.03
C LEU A 31 -7.04 4.64 12.58
N LEU A 32 -6.05 3.93 13.13
CA LEU A 32 -5.85 2.50 12.85
C LEU A 32 -7.04 1.64 13.33
N ILE A 33 -7.57 1.90 14.52
CA ILE A 33 -8.77 1.19 15.02
C ILE A 33 -9.97 1.45 14.09
N GLN A 34 -10.14 2.68 13.62
CA GLN A 34 -11.19 3.02 12.68
C GLN A 34 -10.99 2.32 11.32
N ALA A 35 -9.75 2.27 10.81
CA ALA A 35 -9.41 1.54 9.59
C ALA A 35 -9.70 0.04 9.71
N ASP A 36 -9.36 -0.55 10.85
CA ASP A 36 -9.62 -1.96 11.16
C ASP A 36 -11.13 -2.26 11.22
N SER A 37 -11.91 -1.34 11.81
CA SER A 37 -13.38 -1.45 11.84
C SER A 37 -13.97 -1.43 10.44
N TYR A 38 -13.52 -0.51 9.57
CA TYR A 38 -13.94 -0.46 8.17
C TYR A 38 -13.52 -1.69 7.38
N PHE A 39 -12.29 -2.19 7.62
CA PHE A 39 -11.79 -3.40 7.00
C PHE A 39 -12.67 -4.61 7.38
N ALA A 40 -13.01 -4.77 8.66
CA ALA A 40 -13.90 -5.82 9.14
C ALA A 40 -15.33 -5.73 8.56
N ALA A 41 -15.78 -4.51 8.25
CA ALA A 41 -17.06 -4.25 7.59
C ALA A 41 -17.02 -4.33 6.05
N ASN A 42 -15.93 -4.85 5.46
CA ASN A 42 -15.70 -4.91 4.01
C ASN A 42 -15.70 -3.55 3.29
N GLN A 43 -15.48 -2.45 4.01
CA GLN A 43 -15.40 -1.09 3.46
C GLN A 43 -13.94 -0.75 3.14
N TYR A 44 -13.39 -1.38 2.10
CA TYR A 44 -11.95 -1.34 1.80
C TYR A 44 -11.40 0.05 1.44
N SER A 45 -12.17 0.87 0.71
CA SER A 45 -11.76 2.23 0.35
C SER A 45 -11.65 3.13 1.59
N ALA A 46 -12.66 3.07 2.49
CA ALA A 46 -12.63 3.77 3.76
C ALA A 46 -11.49 3.27 4.66
N ALA A 47 -11.24 1.95 4.69
CA ALA A 47 -10.11 1.40 5.44
C ALA A 47 -8.77 1.97 4.94
N LEU A 48 -8.54 2.02 3.62
CA LEU A 48 -7.32 2.61 3.04
C LEU A 48 -7.18 4.09 3.37
N HIS A 49 -8.27 4.86 3.31
CA HIS A 49 -8.28 6.26 3.73
C HIS A 49 -7.72 6.42 5.14
N TYR A 50 -8.24 5.68 6.11
CA TYR A 50 -7.81 5.79 7.52
C TYR A 50 -6.41 5.23 7.77
N TYR A 51 -5.99 4.15 7.08
CA TYR A 51 -4.60 3.68 7.15
C TYR A 51 -3.62 4.75 6.66
N LEU A 52 -3.89 5.35 5.51
CA LEU A 52 -3.06 6.41 4.93
C LEU A 52 -3.06 7.66 5.82
N GLN A 53 -4.20 8.02 6.40
CA GLN A 53 -4.28 9.14 7.34
C GLN A 53 -3.44 8.89 8.59
N ALA A 54 -3.48 7.68 9.16
CA ALA A 54 -2.63 7.31 10.29
C ALA A 54 -1.15 7.44 9.95
N GLY A 55 -0.75 6.94 8.77
CA GLY A 55 0.59 7.08 8.24
C GLY A 55 1.01 8.53 8.04
N ALA A 56 0.14 9.36 7.45
CA ALA A 56 0.42 10.77 7.21
C ALA A 56 0.63 11.57 8.51
N VAL A 57 -0.20 11.31 9.53
CA VAL A 57 -0.13 11.97 10.83
C VAL A 57 1.19 11.67 11.56
N CYS A 58 1.64 10.41 11.59
CA CYS A 58 2.85 10.03 12.33
C CYS A 58 4.16 10.34 11.59
N SER A 59 4.10 10.72 10.31
CA SER A 59 5.28 10.88 9.45
C SER A 59 5.41 12.24 8.76
N ASP A 60 4.60 13.23 9.17
CA ASP A 60 4.51 14.54 8.52
C ASP A 60 4.24 14.40 7.02
N PHE A 61 3.07 13.84 6.69
CA PHE A 61 2.64 13.58 5.32
C PHE A 61 3.67 12.76 4.50
N PHE A 62 4.23 11.73 5.14
CA PHE A 62 5.24 10.83 4.58
C PHE A 62 6.56 11.53 4.21
N ASN A 63 6.83 12.73 4.75
CA ASN A 63 8.14 13.36 4.63
C ASN A 63 9.21 12.61 5.41
N LYS A 64 8.81 11.91 6.48
CA LYS A 64 9.66 11.03 7.30
C LYS A 64 9.23 9.58 7.08
N THR A 65 10.09 8.64 7.48
CA THR A 65 9.74 7.22 7.50
C THR A 65 8.61 6.99 8.50
N VAL A 66 7.58 6.24 8.09
CA VAL A 66 6.51 5.83 9.00
C VAL A 66 7.09 4.91 10.08
N PRO A 67 6.80 5.14 11.38
CA PRO A 67 7.27 4.27 12.44
C PRO A 67 6.85 2.81 12.24
N PRO A 68 7.74 1.83 12.48
CA PRO A 68 7.49 0.41 12.18
C PRO A 68 6.44 -0.22 13.12
N ASP A 69 6.14 0.41 14.25
CA ASP A 69 5.06 0.07 15.17
C ASP A 69 3.68 0.56 14.68
N VAL A 70 3.65 1.61 13.84
CA VAL A 70 2.43 2.10 13.18
C VAL A 70 2.14 1.29 11.91
N TYR A 71 3.11 1.19 11.01
CA TYR A 71 3.01 0.36 9.80
C TYR A 71 3.70 -0.98 10.01
N THR A 72 3.01 -1.84 10.77
CA THR A 72 3.41 -3.24 10.91
C THR A 72 3.11 -4.03 9.65
N ASP A 73 3.72 -5.21 9.51
CA ASP A 73 3.39 -6.16 8.42
C ASP A 73 1.90 -6.51 8.39
N GLN A 74 1.21 -6.51 9.54
CA GLN A 74 -0.23 -6.75 9.60
C GLN A 74 -1.02 -5.62 8.93
N VAL A 75 -0.68 -4.37 9.22
CA VAL A 75 -1.31 -3.20 8.60
C VAL A 75 -1.07 -3.22 7.09
N ILE A 76 0.17 -3.44 6.66
CA ILE A 76 0.52 -3.50 5.23
C ILE A 76 -0.23 -4.65 4.53
N LYS A 77 -0.33 -5.83 5.14
CA LYS A 77 -1.12 -6.96 4.60
C LYS A 77 -2.60 -6.63 4.48
N ARG A 78 -3.17 -5.86 5.39
CA ARG A 78 -4.56 -5.36 5.29
C ARG A 78 -4.71 -4.35 4.15
N MET A 79 -3.76 -3.42 3.99
CA MET A 79 -3.74 -2.50 2.85
C MET A 79 -3.66 -3.24 1.50
N ILE A 80 -2.77 -4.24 1.40
CA ILE A 80 -2.66 -5.14 0.23
C ILE A 80 -4.02 -5.80 -0.06
N LYS A 81 -4.67 -6.35 0.98
CA LYS A 81 -5.99 -6.98 0.83
C LYS A 81 -7.05 -5.97 0.34
N CYS A 82 -7.06 -4.75 0.88
CA CYS A 82 -7.96 -3.70 0.42
C CYS A 82 -7.74 -3.38 -1.06
N CYS A 83 -6.51 -3.11 -1.49
CA CYS A 83 -6.18 -2.79 -2.88
C CYS A 83 -6.57 -3.94 -3.82
N SER A 84 -6.31 -5.20 -3.42
CA SER A 84 -6.68 -6.37 -4.21
C SER A 84 -8.20 -6.46 -4.43
N LEU A 85 -9.00 -6.18 -3.41
CA LEU A 85 -10.47 -6.24 -3.49
C LEU A 85 -11.09 -5.02 -4.18
N LEU A 86 -10.31 -3.95 -4.35
CA LEU A 86 -10.68 -2.77 -5.16
C LEU A 86 -10.19 -2.89 -6.62
N ASN A 87 -9.61 -4.03 -7.00
CA ASN A 87 -8.98 -4.26 -8.32
C ASN A 87 -7.81 -3.30 -8.62
N CYS A 88 -7.07 -2.83 -7.60
CA CYS A 88 -5.87 -2.01 -7.75
C CYS A 88 -4.61 -2.88 -7.69
N HIS A 89 -4.34 -3.65 -8.74
CA HIS A 89 -3.34 -4.72 -8.73
C HIS A 89 -1.88 -4.24 -8.75
N THR A 90 -1.63 -3.08 -9.37
CA THR A 90 -0.30 -2.46 -9.38
C THR A 90 0.02 -1.88 -8.01
N GLN A 91 -0.96 -1.28 -7.34
CA GLN A 91 -0.82 -0.83 -5.94
C GLN A 91 -0.51 -2.00 -5.00
N VAL A 92 -1.13 -3.17 -5.21
CA VAL A 92 -0.81 -4.40 -4.47
C VAL A 92 0.67 -4.76 -4.64
N ALA A 93 1.16 -4.85 -5.88
CA ALA A 93 2.55 -5.19 -6.15
C ALA A 93 3.53 -4.19 -5.51
N ILE A 94 3.17 -2.90 -5.49
CA ILE A 94 3.98 -1.89 -4.82
C ILE A 94 3.99 -2.09 -3.30
N LEU A 95 2.82 -2.28 -2.69
CA LEU A 95 2.69 -2.51 -1.25
C LEU A 95 3.39 -3.80 -0.79
N CYS A 96 3.49 -4.83 -1.63
CA CYS A 96 4.25 -6.05 -1.32
C CYS A 96 5.74 -5.75 -1.01
N GLN A 97 6.33 -4.69 -1.57
CA GLN A 97 7.70 -4.28 -1.28
C GLN A 97 7.86 -3.58 0.08
N PHE A 98 6.76 -3.17 0.72
CA PHE A 98 6.79 -2.48 2.02
C PHE A 98 6.99 -3.43 3.20
N LEU A 99 6.70 -4.72 2.99
CA LEU A 99 6.90 -5.77 3.98
C LEU A 99 8.40 -5.97 4.26
N ARG A 100 8.73 -6.53 5.43
CA ARG A 100 10.12 -6.90 5.77
C ARG A 100 10.69 -7.90 4.77
N GLU A 101 9.88 -8.90 4.41
CA GLU A 101 10.15 -9.84 3.33
C GLU A 101 9.14 -9.60 2.21
N ILE A 102 9.64 -9.38 1.00
CA ILE A 102 8.79 -9.08 -0.16
C ILE A 102 7.92 -10.31 -0.49
N ASP A 103 6.60 -10.14 -0.51
CA ASP A 103 5.66 -11.20 -0.88
C ASP A 103 5.47 -11.26 -2.41
N TYR A 104 6.44 -11.86 -3.09
CA TYR A 104 6.40 -12.06 -4.54
C TYR A 104 5.19 -12.89 -5.01
N LYS A 105 4.72 -13.84 -4.20
CA LYS A 105 3.60 -14.71 -4.58
C LYS A 105 2.33 -13.89 -4.76
N THR A 106 2.04 -12.99 -3.82
CA THR A 106 0.89 -12.09 -3.90
C THR A 106 1.10 -11.07 -5.02
N ALA A 107 2.29 -10.47 -5.14
CA ALA A 107 2.58 -9.48 -6.18
C ALA A 107 2.36 -10.04 -7.59
N PHE A 108 2.97 -11.19 -7.90
CA PHE A 108 2.86 -11.80 -9.24
C PHE A 108 1.44 -12.25 -9.55
N LYS A 109 0.73 -12.80 -8.57
CA LYS A 109 -0.67 -13.19 -8.73
C LYS A 109 -1.54 -11.98 -9.08
N SER A 110 -1.38 -10.86 -8.37
CA SER A 110 -2.14 -9.63 -8.66
C SER A 110 -1.78 -9.04 -10.02
N LEU A 111 -0.51 -8.95 -10.38
CA LEU A 111 -0.08 -8.42 -11.69
C LEU A 111 -0.59 -9.24 -12.88
N GLN A 112 -0.85 -10.54 -12.68
CA GLN A 112 -1.41 -11.41 -13.72
C GLN A 112 -2.87 -11.08 -14.06
N GLU A 113 -3.58 -10.36 -13.21
CA GLU A 113 -4.94 -9.89 -13.50
C GLU A 113 -4.93 -8.85 -14.65
N GLN A 114 -6.00 -8.80 -15.44
CA GLN A 114 -6.12 -7.87 -16.58
C GLN A 114 -7.12 -6.74 -16.33
N ASN A 115 -7.95 -6.87 -15.29
CA ASN A 115 -9.00 -5.91 -14.92
C ASN A 115 -8.50 -4.89 -13.88
N SER A 116 -7.26 -4.40 -14.01
CA SER A 116 -6.74 -3.42 -13.05
C SER A 116 -7.41 -2.06 -13.22
N HIS A 117 -7.87 -1.48 -12.12
CA HIS A 117 -8.48 -0.16 -12.04
C HIS A 117 -7.50 0.89 -11.49
N ASP A 118 -6.21 0.57 -11.41
CA ASP A 118 -5.15 1.54 -11.19
C ASP A 118 -4.43 1.86 -12.52
N ALA A 119 -3.85 3.06 -12.61
CA ALA A 119 -3.15 3.57 -13.79
C ALA A 119 -1.80 2.85 -14.01
N MET A 120 -1.86 1.52 -14.19
CA MET A 120 -0.78 0.52 -14.22
C MET A 120 0.63 1.08 -14.49
N ASP A 121 0.91 1.44 -15.72
CA ASP A 121 2.23 1.87 -16.21
C ASP A 121 2.69 3.21 -15.61
N SER A 122 1.76 4.05 -15.13
CA SER A 122 2.08 5.28 -14.40
C SER A 122 2.64 5.01 -12.99
N TYR A 123 2.52 3.79 -12.48
CA TYR A 123 2.98 3.40 -11.14
C TYR A 123 4.36 2.69 -11.16
N TYR A 124 4.94 2.39 -12.32
CA TYR A 124 6.20 1.63 -12.39
C TYR A 124 7.40 2.38 -11.79
N ASP A 125 7.37 3.71 -11.81
CA ASP A 125 8.40 4.54 -11.16
C ASP A 125 8.44 4.39 -9.62
N TYR A 126 7.40 3.80 -9.02
CA TYR A 126 7.36 3.51 -7.59
C TYR A 126 7.88 2.12 -7.22
N ILE A 127 8.21 1.28 -8.21
CA ILE A 127 8.79 -0.04 -7.98
C ILE A 127 10.32 0.12 -7.91
N TRP A 128 10.92 -0.41 -6.84
CA TRP A 128 12.38 -0.47 -6.67
C TRP A 128 12.92 -1.89 -6.72
N ASP A 129 12.05 -2.88 -6.57
CA ASP A 129 12.43 -4.28 -6.68
C ASP A 129 12.57 -4.70 -8.15
N VAL A 130 13.79 -5.11 -8.51
CA VAL A 130 14.14 -5.50 -9.88
C VAL A 130 13.38 -6.76 -10.31
N THR A 131 13.16 -7.70 -9.40
CA THR A 131 12.45 -8.96 -9.72
C THR A 131 10.99 -8.70 -10.09
N ILE A 132 10.32 -7.75 -9.43
CA ILE A 132 8.95 -7.33 -9.83
C ILE A 132 8.96 -6.69 -11.22
N LEU A 133 9.92 -5.82 -11.52
CA LEU A 133 10.03 -5.18 -12.84
C LEU A 133 10.37 -6.17 -13.97
N GLU A 134 11.22 -7.16 -13.70
CA GLU A 134 11.53 -8.26 -14.61
C GLU A 134 10.27 -9.09 -14.91
N TYR A 135 9.51 -9.42 -13.87
CA TYR A 135 8.24 -10.13 -14.03
C TYR A 135 7.22 -9.34 -14.86
N LEU A 136 7.10 -8.02 -14.63
CA LEU A 136 6.28 -7.13 -15.46
C LEU A 136 6.73 -7.14 -16.93
N THR A 137 8.04 -7.06 -17.16
CA THR A 137 8.62 -7.10 -18.51
C THR A 137 8.28 -8.41 -19.23
N TYR A 138 8.43 -9.55 -18.54
CA TYR A 138 8.04 -10.86 -19.04
C TYR A 138 6.54 -10.92 -19.35
N LEU A 139 5.69 -10.43 -18.44
CA LEU A 139 4.24 -10.46 -18.58
C LEU A 139 3.78 -9.64 -19.79
N HIS A 140 4.30 -8.42 -19.95
CA HIS A 140 3.99 -7.57 -21.11
C HIS A 140 4.48 -8.17 -22.42
N HIS A 141 5.66 -8.79 -22.43
CA HIS A 141 6.16 -9.52 -23.60
C HIS A 141 5.20 -10.65 -23.99
N LYS A 142 4.77 -11.46 -23.02
CA LYS A 142 3.83 -12.57 -23.23
C LYS A 142 2.47 -12.11 -23.76
N ARG A 143 2.01 -10.91 -23.37
CA ARG A 143 0.73 -10.32 -23.80
C ARG A 143 0.82 -9.48 -25.09
N GLY A 144 2.02 -9.28 -25.64
CA GLY A 144 2.23 -8.42 -26.81
C GLY A 144 2.15 -6.91 -26.51
N GLU A 145 2.21 -6.51 -25.25
CA GLU A 145 2.11 -5.11 -24.79
C GLU A 145 3.47 -4.40 -24.88
N THR A 146 3.90 -4.08 -26.12
CA THR A 146 5.25 -3.56 -26.39
C THR A 146 5.56 -2.24 -25.69
N ASP A 147 4.59 -1.34 -25.60
CA ASP A 147 4.79 0.00 -25.03
C ASP A 147 5.03 -0.08 -23.53
N LYS A 148 4.18 -0.82 -22.81
CA LYS A 148 4.33 -1.06 -21.37
C LYS A 148 5.60 -1.84 -21.05
N ARG A 149 5.97 -2.79 -21.90
CA ARG A 149 7.26 -3.50 -21.80
C ARG A 149 8.43 -2.50 -21.86
N GLN A 150 8.40 -1.54 -22.79
CA GLN A 150 9.47 -0.56 -22.92
C GLN A 150 9.56 0.37 -21.70
N ILE A 151 8.42 0.73 -21.09
CA ILE A 151 8.39 1.50 -19.84
C ILE A 151 9.02 0.68 -18.70
N ALA A 152 8.67 -0.61 -18.56
CA ALA A 152 9.27 -1.49 -17.54
C ALA A 152 10.79 -1.64 -17.73
N ILE A 153 11.27 -1.86 -18.96
CA ILE A 153 12.71 -1.93 -19.28
C ILE A 153 13.41 -0.62 -18.92
N LYS A 154 12.78 0.53 -19.22
CA LYS A 154 13.32 1.85 -18.86
C LYS A 154 13.42 2.02 -17.34
N ALA A 155 12.45 1.53 -16.57
CA ALA A 155 12.47 1.55 -15.11
C ALA A 155 13.62 0.69 -14.55
N ILE A 156 13.83 -0.52 -15.08
CA ILE A 156 14.98 -1.38 -14.72
C ILE A 156 16.32 -0.69 -15.01
N GLY A 157 16.41 0.00 -16.15
CA GLY A 157 17.62 0.70 -16.56
C GLY A 157 17.98 1.94 -15.73
N GLN A 158 17.19 2.30 -14.71
CA GLN A 158 17.50 3.43 -13.83
C GLN A 158 18.72 3.12 -12.96
N THR A 159 19.73 3.98 -13.00
CA THR A 159 21.02 3.77 -12.31
C THR A 159 20.89 3.58 -10.80
N GLU A 160 19.85 4.16 -10.20
CA GLU A 160 19.57 4.05 -8.77
C GLU A 160 19.06 2.67 -8.33
N LEU A 161 18.55 1.85 -9.26
CA LEU A 161 18.07 0.48 -9.01
C LEU A 161 19.12 -0.58 -9.34
N ASN A 162 20.34 -0.18 -9.70
CA ASN A 162 21.39 -1.13 -10.00
C ASN A 162 21.74 -1.96 -8.76
N ALA A 163 21.51 -3.27 -8.82
CA ALA A 163 21.78 -4.21 -7.73
C ALA A 163 23.26 -4.25 -7.28
N SER A 164 24.19 -3.72 -8.07
CA SER A 164 25.59 -3.55 -7.69
C SER A 164 25.88 -2.26 -6.91
N ASN A 165 24.88 -1.38 -6.71
CA ASN A 165 25.05 -0.19 -5.89
C ASN A 165 25.25 -0.56 -4.41
N PRO A 166 25.93 0.31 -3.63
CA PRO A 166 25.95 0.19 -2.17
C PRO A 166 24.54 0.19 -1.59
N GLU A 167 24.34 -0.58 -0.52
CA GLU A 167 23.04 -0.74 0.16
C GLU A 167 22.41 0.60 0.54
N GLU A 168 23.20 1.59 0.97
CA GLU A 168 22.73 2.93 1.31
C GLU A 168 22.03 3.65 0.15
N VAL A 169 22.54 3.47 -1.08
CA VAL A 169 21.96 4.05 -2.29
C VAL A 169 20.63 3.38 -2.62
N LEU A 170 20.58 2.05 -2.52
CA LEU A 170 19.36 1.27 -2.74
C LEU A 170 18.27 1.62 -1.71
N GLN A 171 18.66 1.74 -0.44
CA GLN A 171 17.75 2.15 0.64
C GLN A 171 17.22 3.57 0.42
N LEU A 172 18.07 4.52 0.03
CA LEU A 172 17.63 5.89 -0.27
C LEU A 172 16.66 5.92 -1.47
N ALA A 173 16.96 5.17 -2.53
CA ALA A 173 16.11 5.03 -3.71
C ALA A 173 14.73 4.42 -3.36
N ALA A 174 14.71 3.40 -2.50
CA ALA A 174 13.49 2.78 -1.98
C ALA A 174 12.69 3.75 -1.10
N GLN A 175 13.33 4.43 -0.15
CA GLN A 175 12.65 5.41 0.72
C GLN A 175 12.02 6.55 -0.07
N ARG A 176 12.73 7.06 -1.08
CA ARG A 176 12.20 8.10 -1.99
C ARG A 176 10.96 7.63 -2.73
N ARG A 177 10.96 6.40 -3.24
CA ARG A 177 9.80 5.80 -3.93
C ARG A 177 8.64 5.52 -2.97
N LYS A 178 8.92 4.97 -1.79
CA LYS A 178 7.93 4.77 -0.72
C LYS A 178 7.20 6.07 -0.39
N LYS A 179 7.95 7.15 -0.15
CA LYS A 179 7.40 8.48 0.08
C LYS A 179 6.48 8.93 -1.05
N LYS A 180 6.97 8.94 -2.30
CA LYS A 180 6.19 9.42 -3.44
C LYS A 180 4.91 8.61 -3.65
N PHE A 181 5.00 7.28 -3.52
CA PHE A 181 3.86 6.39 -3.64
C PHE A 181 2.82 6.63 -2.56
N LEU A 182 3.23 6.71 -1.29
CA LEU A 182 2.32 6.98 -0.18
C LEU A 182 1.64 8.36 -0.31
N GLN A 183 2.37 9.37 -0.78
CA GLN A 183 1.79 10.70 -1.07
C GLN A 183 0.83 10.67 -2.25
N ALA A 184 1.09 9.86 -3.28
CA ALA A 184 0.17 9.68 -4.41
C ALA A 184 -1.11 8.96 -3.97
N MET A 185 -0.98 7.88 -3.18
CA MET A 185 -2.12 7.18 -2.58
C MET A 185 -2.92 8.12 -1.66
N ALA A 186 -2.26 8.89 -0.82
CA ALA A 186 -2.91 9.86 0.05
C ALA A 186 -3.86 10.78 -0.73
N LYS A 187 -3.34 11.45 -1.77
CA LYS A 187 -4.12 12.33 -2.64
C LYS A 187 -5.25 11.64 -3.42
N LEU A 188 -5.18 10.32 -3.58
CA LEU A 188 -6.21 9.54 -4.26
C LEU A 188 -7.38 9.22 -3.34
N TYR A 189 -7.12 9.01 -2.04
CA TYR A 189 -8.11 8.52 -1.08
C TYR A 189 -8.62 9.61 -0.11
N PHE A 190 -7.95 10.76 -0.01
CA PHE A 190 -8.34 11.91 0.83
C PHE A 190 -7.84 13.23 0.26
#